data_AF-A0A101SJ73-F1
#
_entry.id   AF-A0A101SJ73-F1
#
_cell.length_a   1.000
_cell.length_b   1.000
_cell.length_c   1.000
_cell.angle_alpha   90.00
_cell.angle_beta   90.00
_cell.angle_gamma   90.00
#
_symmetry.space_group_name_H-M   'P 1'
#
loop_
_entity.id
_entity.type
_entity.pdbx_description
1 polymer ?
#
loop_
_entity_poly.entity_id
_entity_poly.type
_entity_poly.pdbx_seq_one_letter_code
_entity_poly.pdbx_strand_id
1 'polypeptide(L)'
;MELISEGDWALDISGLTSGLDFRSAVPARLVRRDPETQVVVTAEQAAGADWRSVPGLEKSLLGVQIGFLQSSDHRDTILIADKSAPDRARQVGMLRELQRIGAAQPD
;
A
#
# COMPACT_ATOMS: atom_id res chain seq x y z
N MET A 1 22.32 -9.69 -18.01
CA MET A 1 21.01 -9.54 -17.33
C MET A 1 21.31 -9.58 -15.85
N GLU A 2 21.43 -8.42 -15.21
CA GLU A 2 21.68 -8.35 -13.77
C GLU A 2 20.42 -8.82 -13.04
N LEU A 3 20.55 -9.90 -12.27
CA LEU A 3 19.53 -10.30 -11.30
C LEU A 3 19.70 -9.40 -10.08
N ILE A 4 18.65 -8.68 -9.74
CA ILE A 4 18.56 -7.89 -8.51
C ILE A 4 18.70 -8.85 -7.33
N SER A 5 19.68 -8.63 -6.46
CA SER A 5 19.99 -9.49 -5.31
C SER A 5 19.03 -9.24 -4.13
N GLU A 6 18.92 -10.18 -3.19
CA GLU A 6 18.21 -9.94 -1.92
C GLU A 6 18.88 -8.77 -1.18
N GLY A 7 18.18 -7.63 -1.08
CA GLY A 7 18.68 -6.41 -0.46
C GLY A 7 18.86 -5.23 -1.43
N ASP A 8 18.85 -5.49 -2.73
CA ASP A 8 18.84 -4.43 -3.74
C ASP A 8 17.40 -4.03 -4.07
N TRP A 9 17.06 -2.77 -3.80
CA TRP A 9 15.77 -2.21 -4.14
C TRP A 9 15.78 -1.76 -5.61
N ALA A 10 14.77 -2.16 -6.38
CA ALA A 10 14.57 -1.67 -7.74
C ALA A 10 14.04 -0.23 -7.77
N LEU A 11 13.38 0.19 -6.68
CA LEU A 11 12.83 1.53 -6.53
C LEU A 11 12.82 1.93 -5.05
N ASP A 12 13.17 3.18 -4.77
CA ASP A 12 13.03 3.78 -3.43
C ASP A 12 11.96 4.88 -3.48
N ILE A 13 10.86 4.66 -2.75
CA ILE A 13 9.75 5.62 -2.60
C ILE A 13 9.60 6.13 -1.16
N SER A 14 10.52 5.82 -0.25
CA SER A 14 10.35 6.15 1.18
C SER A 14 10.24 7.67 1.41
N GLY A 15 10.83 8.47 0.53
CA GLY A 15 10.78 9.93 0.55
C GLY A 15 9.52 10.57 -0.04
N LEU A 16 8.60 9.78 -0.63
CA LEU A 16 7.38 10.35 -1.22
C LEU A 16 6.51 11.04 -0.16
N THR A 17 6.06 12.25 -0.50
CA THR A 17 5.26 13.11 0.38
C THR A 17 3.82 13.27 -0.10
N SER A 18 3.52 13.06 -1.38
CA SER A 18 2.17 13.09 -1.93
C SER A 18 1.63 11.69 -2.19
N GLY A 19 0.31 11.55 -2.17
CA GLY A 19 -0.36 10.34 -2.61
C GLY A 19 -0.03 10.07 -4.07
N LEU A 20 0.53 8.91 -4.36
CA LEU A 20 0.79 8.45 -5.72
C LEU A 20 -0.09 7.24 -5.97
N ASP A 21 -0.72 7.20 -7.14
CA ASP A 21 -1.34 5.97 -7.62
C ASP A 21 -0.23 5.03 -8.11
N PHE A 22 0.37 4.31 -7.15
CA PHE A 22 1.54 3.48 -7.39
C PHE A 22 1.13 2.20 -8.11
N ARG A 23 1.02 2.33 -9.44
CA ARG A 23 0.77 1.22 -10.37
C ARG A 23 2.08 0.85 -11.02
N SER A 24 2.93 0.18 -10.27
CA SER A 24 4.23 -0.27 -10.76
C SER A 24 4.18 -1.74 -11.14
N ALA A 25 4.80 -2.09 -12.26
CA ALA A 25 5.13 -3.48 -12.57
C ALA A 25 6.22 -4.05 -11.65
N VAL A 26 6.80 -3.21 -10.78
CA VAL A 26 7.80 -3.62 -9.77
C VAL A 26 7.05 -4.25 -8.58
N PRO A 27 7.29 -5.53 -8.26
CA PRO A 27 6.72 -6.17 -7.08
C PRO A 27 7.06 -5.41 -5.80
N ALA A 28 6.13 -5.29 -4.87
CA ALA A 28 6.31 -4.51 -3.65
C ALA A 28 7.54 -4.95 -2.82
N ARG A 29 7.94 -6.23 -2.89
CA ARG A 29 9.16 -6.75 -2.24
C ARG A 29 10.47 -6.15 -2.76
N LEU A 30 10.47 -5.51 -3.93
CA LEU A 30 11.62 -4.83 -4.53
C LEU A 30 11.55 -3.31 -4.38
N VAL A 31 10.60 -2.81 -3.60
CA VAL A 31 10.39 -1.38 -3.37
C VAL A 31 10.71 -1.02 -1.93
N ARG A 32 11.69 -0.14 -1.73
CA ARG A 32 11.95 0.47 -0.43
C ARG A 32 10.89 1.52 -0.13
N ARG A 33 10.37 1.50 1.08
CA ARG A 33 9.22 2.29 1.50
C ARG A 33 9.36 2.81 2.92
N ASP A 34 8.49 3.75 3.28
CA ASP A 34 8.36 4.27 4.64
C ASP A 34 7.27 3.48 5.38
N PRO A 35 7.61 2.60 6.34
CA PRO A 35 6.64 1.72 6.98
C PRO A 35 5.58 2.46 7.83
N GLU A 36 5.81 3.74 8.16
CA GLU A 36 4.80 4.55 8.87
C GLU A 36 3.65 4.96 7.94
N THR A 37 3.96 5.22 6.67
CA THR A 37 3.03 5.85 5.72
C THR A 37 2.76 5.02 4.48
N GLN A 38 3.44 3.89 4.31
CA GLN A 38 3.39 3.07 3.11
C GLN A 38 3.32 1.60 3.50
N VAL A 39 2.22 0.92 3.13
CA VAL A 39 1.98 -0.49 3.51
C VAL A 39 1.61 -1.32 2.29
N VAL A 40 1.92 -2.61 2.33
CA VAL A 40 1.62 -3.52 1.22
C VAL A 40 0.27 -4.18 1.43
N VAL A 41 -0.52 -4.22 0.36
CA VAL A 41 -1.72 -5.06 0.28
C VAL A 41 -1.51 -6.04 -0.87
N THR A 42 -1.63 -7.33 -0.56
CA THR A 42 -1.61 -8.41 -1.55
C THR A 42 -2.95 -8.58 -2.24
N ALA A 43 -2.97 -9.21 -3.41
CA ALA A 43 -4.20 -9.54 -4.12
C ALA A 43 -5.11 -10.44 -3.26
N GLU A 44 -4.54 -11.37 -2.48
CA GLU A 44 -5.30 -12.20 -1.56
C GLU A 44 -5.98 -11.36 -0.46
N GLN A 45 -5.26 -10.42 0.16
CA GLN A 45 -5.81 -9.52 1.17
C GLN A 45 -6.86 -8.57 0.59
N ALA A 46 -6.64 -8.06 -0.62
CA ALA A 46 -7.58 -7.20 -1.32
C ALA A 46 -8.87 -7.94 -1.69
N ALA A 47 -8.77 -9.21 -2.11
CA ALA A 47 -9.92 -10.07 -2.39
C ALA A 47 -10.75 -10.39 -1.13
N GLY A 48 -10.11 -10.39 0.04
CA GLY A 48 -10.79 -10.47 1.34
C GLY A 48 -11.76 -9.31 1.60
N ALA A 49 -12.66 -9.49 2.56
CA ALA A 49 -13.59 -8.45 3.00
C ALA A 49 -13.13 -7.69 4.24
N ASP A 50 -12.09 -8.16 4.94
CA ASP A 50 -11.68 -7.64 6.25
C ASP A 50 -11.30 -6.15 6.20
N TRP A 51 -10.66 -5.70 5.12
CA TRP A 51 -10.31 -4.29 4.94
C TRP A 51 -11.54 -3.36 4.90
N ARG A 52 -12.71 -3.86 4.45
CA ARG A 52 -13.95 -3.05 4.42
C ARG A 52 -14.46 -2.73 5.83
N SER A 53 -14.01 -3.46 6.85
CA SER A 53 -14.34 -3.16 8.26
C SER A 53 -13.62 -1.92 8.79
N VAL A 54 -12.57 -1.43 8.12
CA VAL A 54 -11.82 -0.25 8.53
C VAL A 54 -12.66 1.02 8.28
N PRO A 55 -13.03 1.78 9.34
CA PRO A 55 -13.96 2.90 9.22
C PRO A 55 -13.54 3.95 8.20
N GLY A 56 -14.36 4.14 7.16
CA GLY A 56 -14.17 5.16 6.14
C GLY A 56 -13.07 4.88 5.11
N LEU A 57 -12.46 3.68 5.13
CA LEU A 57 -11.46 3.27 4.15
C LEU A 57 -12.08 3.09 2.76
N GLU A 58 -13.24 2.43 2.66
CA GLU A 58 -13.94 2.17 1.39
C GLU A 58 -14.23 3.45 0.59
N LYS A 59 -14.49 4.57 1.28
CA LYS A 59 -14.79 5.88 0.67
C LYS A 59 -13.54 6.77 0.50
N SER A 60 -12.34 6.22 0.70
CA SER A 60 -11.07 6.93 0.60
C SER A 60 -10.30 6.54 -0.67
N LEU A 61 -9.30 7.33 -1.06
CA LEU A 61 -8.39 6.97 -2.15
C LEU A 61 -7.66 5.64 -1.91
N LEU A 62 -7.36 5.31 -0.64
CA LEU A 62 -6.76 4.02 -0.28
C LEU A 62 -7.72 2.86 -0.60
N GLY A 63 -9.01 3.02 -0.34
CA GLY A 63 -10.04 2.03 -0.71
C GLY A 63 -10.19 1.88 -2.23
N VAL A 64 -10.08 2.99 -2.97
CA VAL A 64 -10.06 2.99 -4.44
C VAL A 64 -8.85 2.21 -4.97
N GLN A 65 -7.66 2.39 -4.39
CA GLN A 65 -6.46 1.64 -4.75
C GLN A 65 -6.59 0.13 -4.50
N ILE A 66 -7.21 -0.28 -3.38
CA ILE A 66 -7.53 -1.69 -3.14
C ILE A 66 -8.48 -2.21 -4.23
N GLY A 67 -9.51 -1.45 -4.58
CA GLY A 67 -10.42 -1.81 -5.68
C GLY A 67 -9.75 -1.94 -7.05
N PHE A 68 -8.74 -1.11 -7.33
CA PHE A 68 -7.92 -1.27 -8.53
C PHE A 68 -7.05 -2.52 -8.50
N LEU A 69 -6.47 -2.86 -7.34
CA LEU A 69 -5.76 -4.13 -7.19
C LEU A 69 -6.69 -5.32 -7.46
N GLN A 70 -7.91 -5.30 -6.91
CA GLN A 70 -8.93 -6.35 -7.15
C GLN A 70 -9.33 -6.51 -8.63
N SER A 71 -9.14 -5.49 -9.46
CA SER A 71 -9.50 -5.50 -10.89
C SER A 71 -8.30 -5.62 -11.83
N SER A 72 -7.12 -5.93 -11.29
CA SER A 72 -5.86 -6.03 -12.06
C SER A 72 -5.19 -7.39 -11.89
N ASP A 73 -4.19 -7.69 -12.73
CA ASP A 73 -3.37 -8.90 -12.62
C ASP A 73 -2.15 -8.73 -11.68
N HIS A 74 -2.07 -7.61 -10.93
CA HIS A 74 -0.99 -7.38 -9.99
C HIS A 74 -1.15 -8.25 -8.74
N ARG A 75 -0.03 -8.73 -8.20
CA ARG A 75 0.00 -9.56 -6.99
C ARG A 75 -0.07 -8.75 -5.71
N ASP A 76 0.39 -7.51 -5.76
CA ASP A 76 0.44 -6.60 -4.63
C ASP A 76 0.36 -5.15 -5.11
N THR A 77 0.08 -4.26 -4.15
CA THR A 77 0.20 -2.82 -4.32
C THR A 77 0.69 -2.18 -3.02
N ILE A 78 1.21 -0.97 -3.13
CA ILE A 78 1.62 -0.16 -1.98
C ILE A 78 0.58 0.95 -1.78
N LEU A 79 -0.10 0.90 -0.65
CA LEU A 79 -0.97 1.98 -0.20
C LEU A 79 -0.12 3.08 0.43
N ILE A 80 -0.30 4.32 -0.01
CA ILE A 80 0.49 5.47 0.43
C ILE A 80 -0.43 6.48 1.11
N ALA A 81 -0.22 6.70 2.41
CA ALA A 81 -0.81 7.84 3.11
C ALA A 81 -0.10 9.12 2.65
N ASP A 82 -0.87 10.04 2.07
CA ASP A 82 -0.38 11.33 1.59
C ASP A 82 0.09 12.17 2.79
N LYS A 83 1.39 12.48 2.83
CA LYS A 83 2.00 13.25 3.92
C LYS A 83 1.61 14.74 3.87
N SER A 84 1.19 15.22 2.69
CA SER A 84 0.75 16.61 2.46
C SER A 84 -0.76 16.82 2.64
N ALA A 85 -1.54 15.74 2.68
CA ALA A 85 -3.00 15.85 2.82
C ALA A 85 -3.43 16.30 4.22
N PRO A 86 -4.49 17.13 4.34
CA PRO A 86 -5.03 17.57 5.63
C PRO A 86 -5.50 16.40 6.52
N ASP A 87 -5.87 15.27 5.91
CA ASP A 87 -6.35 14.08 6.60
C ASP A 87 -5.27 13.00 6.78
N ARG A 88 -3.97 13.33 6.66
CA ARG A 88 -2.84 12.41 6.85
C ARG A 88 -3.01 11.50 8.08
N ALA A 89 -3.33 12.09 9.23
CA ALA A 89 -3.45 11.34 10.49
C ALA A 89 -4.53 10.26 10.41
N ARG A 90 -5.64 10.55 9.71
CA ARG A 90 -6.72 9.60 9.45
C ARG A 90 -6.26 8.49 8.51
N GLN A 91 -5.55 8.83 7.44
CA GLN A 91 -5.01 7.84 6.49
C GLN A 91 -4.01 6.89 7.17
N VAL A 92 -3.06 7.41 7.94
CA VAL A 92 -2.11 6.60 8.73
C VAL A 92 -2.86 5.72 9.73
N GLY A 93 -3.92 6.23 10.37
CA GLY A 93 -4.78 5.43 11.24
C GLY A 93 -5.42 4.24 10.52
N MET A 94 -5.87 4.44 9.28
CA MET A 94 -6.40 3.34 8.46
C MET A 94 -5.34 2.31 8.10
N LEU A 95 -4.12 2.73 7.73
CA LEU A 95 -3.03 1.81 7.39
C LEU A 95 -2.65 0.94 8.60
N ARG A 96 -2.57 1.54 9.80
CA ARG A 96 -2.31 0.81 11.04
C ARG A 96 -3.42 -0.20 11.35
N GLU A 97 -4.68 0.19 11.12
CA GLU A 97 -5.80 -0.71 11.33
C GLU A 97 -5.78 -1.90 10.35
N LEU A 98 -5.44 -1.65 9.07
CA LEU A 98 -5.23 -2.71 8.08
C LEU A 98 -4.15 -3.71 8.52
N GLN A 99 -3.02 -3.21 9.02
CA GLN A 99 -1.96 -4.06 9.56
C GLN A 99 -2.44 -4.86 10.78
N ARG A 100 -3.17 -4.21 11.70
CA ARG A 100 -3.69 -4.83 12.93
C ARG A 100 -4.63 -6.01 12.63
N ILE A 101 -5.45 -5.90 11.59
CA ILE A 101 -6.38 -6.96 11.18
C ILE A 101 -5.77 -7.96 10.18
N GLY A 102 -4.49 -7.80 9.81
CA GLY A 102 -3.80 -8.67 8.86
C GLY A 102 -4.19 -8.44 7.39
N ALA A 103 -4.92 -7.37 7.08
CA ALA A 103 -5.31 -6.98 5.73
C ALA A 103 -4.24 -6.17 4.98
N ALA A 104 -3.10 -5.89 5.62
CA ALA A 104 -1.90 -5.35 5.00
C ALA A 104 -0.66 -5.95 5.68
N GLN A 105 0.42 -6.13 4.93
CA GLN A 105 1.70 -6.53 5.50
C GLN A 105 2.46 -5.31 6.06
N PRO A 106 3.07 -5.42 7.25
CA PRO A 106 4.18 -4.56 7.63
C PRO A 106 5.40 -4.86 6.75
N ASP A 107 6.43 -4.01 6.83
CA ASP A 107 7.73 -4.28 6.20
C ASP A 107 8.32 -5.65 6.57
#